data_AF-A0A349XX33-F1
#
_entry.id   AF-A0A349XX33-F1
#
_cell.length_a   1.000
_cell.length_b   1.000
_cell.length_c   1.000
_cell.angle_alpha   90.00
_cell.angle_beta   90.00
_cell.angle_gamma   90.00
#
_symmetry.space_group_name_H-M   'P 1'
#
loop_
_entity.id
_entity.type
_entity.pdbx_description
1 polymer ?
#
loop_
_entity_poly.entity_id
_entity_poly.type
_entity_poly.pdbx_seq_one_letter_code
_entity_poly.pdbx_strand_id
1 'polypeptide(L)'
;LIVAVIGLLVNLAGAWVLWSGNKGDANLRGAFLHVIGDLLGSVGAIAAAVGIMLTGWTILDPLLSVLVAVLVVRSAWGLVTDSITVLMQAVPRGIKARSVETGLAALTEISEAGHFHAWTLTDDTIVATIHVTPAENTDPLSLPQLVAGWLKERYAIDHVTVQVDPPGSLVKAEGSNT
;
A
#
# COMPACT_ATOMS: atom_id res chain seq x y z
N LEU A 1 16.25 -27.58 21.08
CA LEU A 1 15.01 -27.46 21.89
C LEU A 1 14.98 -26.17 22.72
N ILE A 2 15.93 -25.94 23.65
CA ILE A 2 15.96 -24.75 24.51
C ILE A 2 15.90 -23.44 23.70
N VAL A 3 16.72 -23.31 22.64
CA VAL A 3 16.73 -22.14 21.76
C VAL A 3 15.37 -21.90 21.09
N ALA A 4 14.70 -22.96 20.63
CA ALA A 4 13.38 -22.87 19.99
C ALA A 4 12.27 -22.48 20.98
N VAL A 5 12.35 -22.96 22.22
CA VAL A 5 11.42 -22.57 23.30
C VAL A 5 11.60 -21.10 23.68
N ILE A 6 12.84 -20.63 23.79
CA ILE A 6 13.12 -19.21 24.04
C ILE A 6 12.57 -18.35 22.89
N GLY A 7 12.81 -18.74 21.64
CA GLY A 7 12.26 -18.06 20.47
C GLY A 7 10.73 -17.98 20.48
N LEU A 8 10.05 -19.09 20.84
CA LEU A 8 8.59 -19.13 20.98
C LEU A 8 8.09 -18.13 22.03
N LEU A 9 8.74 -18.06 23.19
CA LEU A 9 8.37 -17.15 24.28
C LEU A 9 8.55 -15.68 23.88
N VAL A 10 9.64 -15.35 23.19
CA VAL A 10 9.90 -13.99 22.68
C VAL A 10 8.82 -13.59 21.67
N ASN A 11 8.49 -14.47 20.73
CA ASN A 11 7.44 -14.22 19.74
C ASN A 11 6.05 -14.09 20.37
N LEU A 12 5.74 -14.87 21.42
CA LEU A 12 4.49 -14.75 22.18
C LEU A 12 4.38 -13.39 22.87
N ALA A 13 5.47 -12.90 23.48
CA ALA A 13 5.51 -11.57 24.07
C ALA A 13 5.31 -10.47 23.01
N GLY A 14 5.98 -10.58 21.85
CA GLY A 14 5.79 -9.65 20.73
C GLY A 14 4.35 -9.64 20.20
N ALA A 15 3.73 -10.82 20.04
CA ALA A 15 2.34 -10.95 19.60
C ALA A 15 1.38 -10.28 20.58
N TRP A 16 1.61 -10.44 21.88
CA TRP A 16 0.79 -9.85 22.92
C TRP A 16 0.87 -8.31 22.92
N VAL A 17 2.07 -7.76 22.77
CA VAL A 17 2.28 -6.31 22.65
C VAL A 17 1.60 -5.76 21.40
N LEU A 18 1.77 -6.40 20.24
CA LEU A 18 1.16 -5.96 18.98
C LEU A 18 -0.37 -6.06 19.01
N TRP A 19 -0.93 -7.09 19.66
CA TRP A 19 -2.38 -7.23 19.79
C TRP A 19 -3.01 -6.12 20.65
N SER A 20 -2.24 -5.52 21.56
CA SER A 20 -2.68 -4.37 22.36
C SER A 20 -2.65 -3.02 21.61
N GLY A 21 -2.07 -2.97 20.40
CA GLY A 21 -1.94 -1.75 19.60
C GLY A 21 -3.14 -1.46 18.67
N ASN A 22 -3.19 -0.25 18.14
CA ASN A 22 -4.30 0.26 17.31
C ASN A 22 -4.45 -0.54 15.99
N LYS A 23 -5.60 -1.22 15.80
CA LYS A 23 -5.85 -2.16 14.68
C LYS A 23 -5.97 -1.53 13.29
N GLY A 24 -5.90 -0.20 13.18
CA GLY A 24 -6.05 0.52 11.91
C GLY A 24 -4.76 0.68 11.11
N ASP A 25 -3.59 0.44 11.70
CA ASP A 25 -2.30 0.67 11.02
C ASP A 25 -1.83 -0.58 10.27
N ALA A 26 -1.64 -0.44 8.96
CA ALA A 26 -1.16 -1.50 8.09
C ALA A 26 0.25 -1.98 8.47
N ASN A 27 1.12 -1.12 9.00
CA ASN A 27 2.42 -1.51 9.54
C ASN A 27 2.25 -2.45 10.74
N LEU A 28 1.29 -2.15 11.62
CA LEU A 28 0.99 -2.97 12.79
C LEU A 28 0.40 -4.33 12.37
N ARG A 29 -0.45 -4.34 11.34
CA ARG A 29 -0.99 -5.57 10.75
C ARG A 29 0.12 -6.42 10.10
N GLY A 30 1.05 -5.79 9.39
CA GLY A 30 2.22 -6.44 8.79
C GLY A 30 3.13 -7.06 9.86
N ALA A 31 3.45 -6.30 10.91
CA ALA A 31 4.22 -6.77 12.06
C ALA A 31 3.52 -7.95 12.77
N PHE A 32 2.19 -7.87 12.94
CA PHE A 32 1.42 -8.95 13.54
C PHE A 32 1.47 -10.24 12.71
N LEU A 33 1.26 -10.15 11.39
CA LEU A 33 1.35 -11.30 10.49
C LEU A 33 2.76 -11.92 10.47
N HIS A 34 3.81 -11.10 10.58
CA HIS A 34 5.19 -11.56 10.70
C HIS A 34 5.39 -12.39 11.97
N VAL A 35 5.01 -11.86 13.14
CA VAL A 35 5.15 -12.54 14.43
C VAL A 35 4.35 -13.85 14.48
N ILE A 36 3.16 -13.90 13.86
CA ILE A 36 2.39 -15.14 13.72
C ILE A 36 3.15 -16.18 12.88
N GLY A 37 3.85 -15.75 11.82
CA GLY A 37 4.74 -16.60 11.04
C GLY A 37 5.86 -17.21 11.88
N ASP A 38 6.51 -16.40 12.71
CA ASP A 38 7.61 -16.85 13.57
C ASP A 38 7.13 -17.81 14.69
N LEU A 39 5.93 -17.58 15.23
CA LEU A 39 5.29 -18.50 16.18
C LEU A 39 5.07 -19.89 15.57
N LEU A 40 4.49 -19.94 14.36
CA LEU A 40 4.27 -21.21 13.65
C LEU A 40 5.59 -21.92 13.33
N GLY A 41 6.61 -21.17 12.90
CA GLY A 41 7.96 -21.70 12.67
C GLY A 41 8.59 -22.28 13.93
N SER A 42 8.46 -21.59 15.07
CA SER A 42 8.98 -22.04 16.37
C SER A 42 8.30 -23.33 16.84
N VAL A 43 6.97 -23.43 16.68
CA VAL A 43 6.21 -24.66 16.98
C VAL A 43 6.66 -25.81 16.09
N GLY A 44 6.85 -25.56 14.79
CA GLY A 44 7.39 -26.56 13.85
C GLY A 44 8.76 -27.08 14.28
N ALA A 45 9.68 -26.18 14.65
CA ALA A 45 11.01 -26.55 15.11
C ALA A 45 11.01 -27.37 16.40
N ILE A 46 10.14 -27.04 17.36
CA ILE A 46 9.96 -27.84 18.57
C ILE A 46 9.45 -29.24 18.21
N ALA A 47 8.44 -29.34 17.33
CA ALA A 47 7.86 -30.62 16.92
C ALA A 47 8.89 -31.54 16.23
N ALA A 48 9.71 -31.00 15.31
CA ALA A 48 10.77 -31.80 14.69
C ALA A 48 11.88 -32.18 15.67
N ALA A 49 12.31 -31.27 16.56
CA ALA A 49 13.31 -31.59 17.57
C ALA A 49 12.85 -32.75 18.48
N VAL A 50 11.58 -32.71 18.93
CA VAL A 50 10.96 -33.80 19.70
C VAL A 50 10.85 -35.07 18.85
N GLY A 51 10.42 -34.96 17.60
CA GLY A 51 10.34 -36.09 16.66
C GLY A 51 11.68 -36.80 16.43
N ILE A 52 12.76 -36.04 16.25
CA ILE A 52 14.13 -36.55 16.09
C ILE A 52 14.57 -37.25 17.38
N MET A 53 14.33 -36.65 18.55
CA MET A 53 14.71 -37.24 19.83
C MET A 53 14.00 -38.58 20.09
N LEU A 54 12.76 -38.74 19.63
CA LEU A 54 11.98 -39.96 19.84
C LEU A 54 12.26 -41.04 18.78
N THR A 55 12.53 -40.66 17.53
CA THR A 55 12.62 -41.62 16.40
C THR A 55 14.02 -41.82 15.84
N GLY A 56 14.96 -40.92 16.14
CA GLY A 56 16.31 -40.92 15.56
C GLY A 56 16.37 -40.56 14.08
N TRP A 57 15.24 -40.16 13.47
CA TRP A 57 15.16 -39.82 12.05
C TRP A 57 15.76 -38.44 11.76
N THR A 58 17.05 -38.40 11.44
CA THR A 58 17.77 -37.16 11.13
C THR A 58 17.30 -36.46 9.85
N ILE A 59 16.55 -37.14 8.96
CA ILE A 59 15.91 -36.55 7.77
C ILE A 59 14.85 -35.49 8.14
N LEU A 60 14.31 -35.52 9.36
CA LEU A 60 13.37 -34.52 9.85
C LEU A 60 13.97 -33.10 9.83
N ASP A 61 15.29 -32.96 10.02
CA ASP A 61 15.97 -31.66 10.13
C ASP A 61 16.02 -30.89 8.79
N PRO A 62 16.49 -31.49 7.66
CA PRO A 62 16.39 -30.83 6.35
C PRO A 62 14.94 -30.65 5.88
N LEU A 63 14.04 -31.58 6.19
CA LEU A 63 12.62 -31.43 5.83
C LEU A 63 11.99 -30.22 6.54
N LEU A 64 12.28 -30.07 7.84
CA LEU A 64 11.83 -28.93 8.62
C LEU A 64 12.48 -27.62 8.14
N SER A 65 13.77 -27.64 7.80
CA SER A 65 14.46 -26.46 7.27
C SER A 65 13.81 -25.94 5.98
N VAL A 66 13.44 -26.84 5.07
CA VAL A 66 12.69 -26.49 3.85
C VAL A 66 11.29 -25.94 4.20
N LEU A 67 10.58 -26.58 5.14
CA LEU A 67 9.27 -26.11 5.57
C LEU A 67 9.32 -24.68 6.14
N VAL A 68 10.29 -24.39 7.01
CA VAL A 68 10.51 -23.07 7.58
C VAL A 68 10.88 -22.05 6.49
N ALA A 69 11.78 -22.42 5.57
CA ALA A 69 12.14 -21.55 4.46
C ALA A 69 10.91 -21.17 3.61
N VAL A 70 10.04 -22.13 3.29
CA VAL A 70 8.78 -21.87 2.56
C VAL A 70 7.84 -20.96 3.34
N LEU A 71 7.70 -21.17 4.66
CA LEU A 71 6.89 -20.30 5.52
C LEU A 71 7.39 -18.86 5.54
N VAL A 72 8.71 -18.67 5.67
CA VAL A 72 9.35 -17.34 5.65
C VAL A 72 9.17 -16.66 4.30
N VAL A 73 9.39 -17.36 3.19
CA VAL A 73 9.16 -16.80 1.85
C VAL A 73 7.70 -16.39 1.69
N ARG A 74 6.75 -17.23 2.13
CA ARG A 74 5.33 -16.95 2.03
C ARG A 74 4.90 -15.76 2.90
N SER A 75 5.48 -15.58 4.08
CA SER A 75 5.17 -14.43 4.95
C SER A 75 5.76 -13.13 4.41
N ALA A 76 6.98 -13.17 3.88
CA ALA A 76 7.64 -12.02 3.29
C ALA A 76 7.01 -11.59 1.96
N TRP A 77 6.38 -12.51 1.22
CA TRP A 77 5.83 -12.23 -0.11
C TRP A 77 4.84 -11.06 -0.11
N GLY A 78 3.90 -11.04 0.85
CA GLY A 78 2.89 -9.98 0.95
C GLY A 78 3.50 -8.60 1.15
N LEU A 79 4.40 -8.47 2.13
CA LEU A 79 5.14 -7.24 2.44
C LEU A 79 5.95 -6.73 1.24
N VAL A 80 6.62 -7.64 0.53
CA VAL A 80 7.39 -7.29 -0.67
C VAL A 80 6.46 -6.82 -1.79
N THR A 81 5.34 -7.49 -2.04
CA THR A 81 4.37 -7.06 -3.06
C THR A 81 3.71 -5.73 -2.71
N ASP A 82 3.37 -5.48 -1.45
CA ASP A 82 2.79 -4.22 -1.01
C ASP A 82 3.81 -3.07 -1.18
N SER A 83 5.06 -3.30 -0.77
CA SER A 83 6.15 -2.34 -0.95
C SER A 83 6.42 -2.04 -2.43
N ILE A 84 6.43 -3.06 -3.29
CA ILE A 84 6.57 -2.89 -4.75
C ILE A 84 5.40 -2.07 -5.30
N THR A 85 4.18 -2.31 -4.84
CA THR A 85 2.98 -1.58 -5.30
C THR A 85 3.08 -0.09 -4.96
N VAL A 86 3.53 0.24 -3.75
CA VAL A 86 3.79 1.64 -3.34
C VAL A 86 4.94 2.25 -4.14
N LEU A 87 6.05 1.53 -4.30
CA LEU A 87 7.22 2.00 -5.06
C LEU A 87 6.92 2.22 -6.55
N MET A 88 6.06 1.40 -7.14
CA MET A 88 5.58 1.58 -8.52
C MET A 88 4.58 2.72 -8.66
N GLN A 89 4.29 3.46 -7.58
CA GLN A 89 3.31 4.56 -7.58
C GLN A 89 1.98 4.12 -8.18
N ALA A 90 1.52 2.93 -7.80
CA ALA A 90 0.33 2.34 -8.38
C ALA A 90 -0.88 3.28 -8.27
N VAL A 91 -1.65 3.37 -9.35
CA VAL A 91 -2.86 4.18 -9.40
C VAL A 91 -3.85 3.66 -8.34
N PRO A 92 -4.42 4.53 -7.49
CA PRO A 92 -5.38 4.13 -6.46
C PRO A 92 -6.55 3.36 -7.06
N ARG A 93 -6.88 2.21 -6.45
CA ARG A 93 -7.99 1.37 -6.92
C ARG A 93 -9.29 2.16 -6.88
N GLY A 94 -9.95 2.28 -8.03
CA GLY A 94 -11.26 2.93 -8.14
C GLY A 94 -11.23 4.36 -8.68
N ILE A 95 -10.05 4.98 -8.84
CA ILE A 95 -9.94 6.30 -9.47
C ILE A 95 -9.61 6.13 -10.95
N LYS A 96 -10.52 6.59 -11.82
CA LYS A 96 -10.30 6.64 -13.27
C LYS A 96 -9.95 8.06 -13.67
N ALA A 97 -8.74 8.26 -14.23
CA ALA A 97 -8.26 9.58 -14.64
C ALA A 97 -9.28 10.34 -15.50
N ARG A 98 -9.83 9.69 -16.54
CA ARG A 98 -10.86 10.31 -17.40
C ARG A 98 -12.11 10.76 -16.64
N SER A 99 -12.54 10.02 -15.61
CA SER A 99 -13.71 10.39 -14.81
C SER A 99 -13.45 11.63 -13.96
N VAL A 100 -12.24 11.77 -13.45
CA VAL A 100 -11.79 12.97 -12.73
C VAL A 100 -11.71 14.16 -13.68
N GLU A 101 -11.01 14.00 -14.81
CA GLU A 101 -10.85 15.05 -15.82
C GLU A 101 -12.19 15.53 -16.36
N THR A 102 -13.10 14.61 -16.73
CA THR A 102 -14.44 14.96 -17.21
C THR A 102 -15.27 15.65 -16.11
N GLY A 103 -15.12 15.24 -14.86
CA GLY A 103 -15.84 15.83 -13.73
C GLY A 103 -15.39 17.26 -13.42
N LEU A 104 -14.09 17.54 -13.51
CA LEU A 104 -13.53 18.87 -13.32
C LEU A 104 -13.82 19.79 -14.51
N ALA A 105 -13.74 19.28 -15.75
CA ALA A 105 -14.12 20.04 -16.94
C ALA A 105 -15.63 20.36 -17.02
N ALA A 106 -16.46 19.79 -16.14
CA ALA A 106 -17.86 20.14 -16.01
C ALA A 106 -18.10 21.32 -15.04
N LEU A 107 -17.08 21.78 -14.31
CA LEU A 107 -17.17 22.98 -13.48
C LEU A 107 -17.12 24.23 -14.37
N THR A 108 -17.93 25.22 -14.03
CA THR A 108 -18.06 26.46 -14.82
C THR A 108 -16.76 27.26 -14.93
N GLU A 109 -15.89 27.10 -13.94
CA GLU A 109 -14.62 27.79 -13.77
C GLU A 109 -13.48 27.14 -14.60
N ILE A 110 -13.69 25.93 -15.10
CA ILE A 110 -12.66 25.12 -15.76
C ILE A 110 -13.09 24.86 -17.21
N SER A 111 -12.29 25.33 -18.17
CA SER A 111 -12.53 25.06 -19.59
C SER A 111 -12.00 23.70 -20.02
N GLU A 112 -10.82 23.32 -19.51
CA GLU A 112 -10.16 22.06 -19.83
C GLU A 112 -9.50 21.48 -18.57
N ALA A 113 -9.50 20.15 -18.45
CA ALA A 113 -8.78 19.42 -17.41
C ALA A 113 -8.10 18.19 -18.01
N GLY A 114 -6.86 17.92 -17.60
CA GLY A 114 -6.07 16.84 -18.17
C GLY A 114 -4.83 16.51 -17.35
N HIS A 115 -4.06 15.54 -17.83
CA HIS A 115 -2.83 15.06 -17.19
C HIS A 115 -3.04 14.67 -15.72
N PHE A 116 -4.21 14.12 -15.39
CA PHE A 116 -4.47 13.66 -14.04
C PHE A 116 -3.65 12.40 -13.75
N HIS A 117 -2.74 12.51 -12.78
CA HIS A 117 -2.00 11.38 -12.25
C HIS A 117 -2.23 11.33 -10.74
N ALA A 118 -2.50 10.14 -10.22
CA ALA A 118 -2.63 9.92 -8.80
C ALA A 118 -1.92 8.65 -8.41
N TRP A 119 -1.29 8.67 -7.24
CA TRP A 119 -0.59 7.53 -6.67
C TRP A 119 -0.83 7.45 -5.17
N THR A 120 -0.76 6.23 -4.65
CA THR A 120 -0.80 5.99 -3.21
C THR A 120 0.57 6.29 -2.61
N LEU A 121 0.62 7.22 -1.64
CA LEU A 121 1.87 7.57 -0.92
C LEU A 121 2.06 6.66 0.30
N THR A 122 0.98 6.39 1.02
CA THR A 122 0.89 5.44 2.16
C THR A 122 -0.47 4.75 2.10
N ASP A 123 -0.70 3.72 2.90
CA ASP A 123 -1.92 2.89 2.81
C ASP A 123 -3.25 3.68 2.79
N ASP A 124 -3.31 4.83 3.47
CA ASP A 124 -4.49 5.70 3.53
C ASP A 124 -4.33 7.08 2.86
N THR A 125 -3.19 7.38 2.21
CA THR A 125 -2.94 8.72 1.64
C THR A 125 -2.76 8.66 0.13
N ILE A 126 -3.63 9.37 -0.59
CA ILE A 126 -3.53 9.55 -2.04
C ILE A 126 -2.98 10.94 -2.34
N VAL A 127 -2.00 10.99 -3.23
CA VAL A 127 -1.45 12.23 -3.78
C VAL A 127 -1.77 12.30 -5.27
N ALA A 128 -2.06 13.49 -5.78
CA ALA A 128 -2.33 13.70 -7.19
C ALA A 128 -1.61 14.92 -7.79
N THR A 129 -1.43 14.88 -9.11
CA THR A 129 -1.10 16.04 -9.95
C THR A 129 -2.17 16.17 -11.03
N ILE A 130 -2.54 17.39 -11.36
CA ILE A 130 -3.49 17.66 -12.43
C ILE A 130 -3.22 19.01 -13.07
N HIS A 131 -3.53 19.10 -14.35
CA HIS A 131 -3.50 20.34 -15.09
C HIS A 131 -4.91 20.79 -15.42
N VAL A 132 -5.18 22.09 -15.23
CA VAL A 132 -6.47 22.70 -15.52
C VAL A 132 -6.28 24.02 -16.23
N THR A 133 -7.23 24.36 -17.09
CA THR A 133 -7.29 25.65 -17.77
C THR A 133 -8.50 26.44 -17.27
N PRO A 134 -8.34 27.73 -16.95
CA PRO A 134 -9.46 28.58 -16.54
C PRO A 134 -10.47 28.76 -17.68
N ALA A 135 -11.74 28.82 -17.33
CA ALA A 135 -12.78 29.34 -18.20
C ALA A 135 -12.61 30.85 -18.42
N GLU A 136 -13.23 31.40 -19.47
CA GLU A 136 -13.20 32.84 -19.72
C GLU A 136 -13.69 33.63 -18.49
N ASN A 137 -12.97 34.69 -18.13
CA ASN A 137 -13.24 35.55 -16.97
C ASN A 137 -13.12 34.87 -15.59
N THR A 138 -12.52 33.68 -15.50
CA THR A 138 -12.18 33.04 -14.22
C THR A 138 -10.80 33.50 -13.74
N ASP A 139 -10.67 33.80 -12.44
CA ASP A 139 -9.37 34.08 -11.82
C ASP A 139 -8.53 32.78 -11.74
N PRO A 140 -7.40 32.67 -12.46
CA PRO A 140 -6.54 31.48 -12.43
C PRO A 140 -6.03 31.13 -11.03
N LEU A 141 -5.87 32.12 -10.14
CA LEU A 141 -5.35 31.90 -8.78
C LEU A 141 -6.37 31.19 -7.87
N SER A 142 -7.65 31.19 -8.24
CA SER A 142 -8.72 30.52 -7.49
C SER A 142 -8.79 29.00 -7.76
N LEU A 143 -8.31 28.56 -8.92
CA LEU A 143 -8.46 27.18 -9.38
C LEU A 143 -7.79 26.13 -8.49
N PRO A 144 -6.56 26.33 -7.98
CA PRO A 144 -5.92 25.31 -7.14
C PRO A 144 -6.75 24.93 -5.91
N GLN A 145 -7.40 25.92 -5.27
CA GLN A 145 -8.23 25.69 -4.08
C GLN A 145 -9.55 25.01 -4.46
N LEU A 146 -10.20 25.44 -5.55
CA LEU A 146 -11.42 24.82 -6.07
C LEU A 146 -11.20 23.34 -6.41
N VAL A 147 -10.14 23.05 -7.17
CA VAL A 147 -9.80 21.69 -7.61
C VAL A 147 -9.41 20.82 -6.42
N ALA A 148 -8.60 21.34 -5.49
CA ALA A 148 -8.24 20.60 -4.28
C ALA A 148 -9.45 20.25 -3.42
N GLY A 149 -10.38 21.19 -3.21
CA GLY A 149 -11.62 20.94 -2.48
C GLY A 149 -12.48 19.87 -3.16
N TRP A 150 -12.67 19.99 -4.47
CA TRP A 150 -13.48 19.04 -5.24
C TRP A 150 -12.90 17.61 -5.22
N LEU A 151 -11.58 17.46 -5.38
CA LEU A 151 -10.90 16.16 -5.31
C LEU A 151 -10.95 15.55 -3.92
N LYS A 152 -10.81 16.38 -2.88
CA LYS A 152 -10.92 15.94 -1.49
C LYS A 152 -12.31 15.39 -1.17
N GLU A 153 -13.36 16.13 -1.50
CA GLU A 153 -14.74 15.72 -1.21
C GLU A 153 -15.17 14.45 -1.95
N ARG A 154 -14.71 14.28 -3.19
CA ARG A 154 -15.24 13.26 -4.10
C ARG A 154 -14.38 12.00 -4.18
N TYR A 155 -13.08 12.12 -3.91
CA TYR A 155 -12.11 11.03 -4.04
C TYR A 155 -11.19 10.86 -2.82
N ALA A 156 -11.38 11.64 -1.74
CA ALA A 156 -10.53 11.61 -0.55
C ALA A 156 -9.02 11.83 -0.85
N ILE A 157 -8.73 12.69 -1.83
CA ILE A 157 -7.35 13.09 -2.17
C ILE A 157 -6.99 14.30 -1.32
N ASP A 158 -6.12 14.10 -0.32
CA ASP A 158 -5.73 15.17 0.61
C ASP A 158 -4.62 16.08 0.08
N HIS A 159 -3.79 15.58 -0.83
CA HIS A 159 -2.67 16.32 -1.38
C HIS A 159 -2.73 16.33 -2.91
N VAL A 160 -2.91 17.51 -3.49
CA VAL A 160 -2.88 17.69 -4.94
C VAL A 160 -2.01 18.88 -5.32
N THR A 161 -1.21 18.72 -6.36
CA THR A 161 -0.57 19.83 -7.06
C THR A 161 -1.37 20.15 -8.31
N VAL A 162 -1.89 21.38 -8.39
CA VAL A 162 -2.70 21.85 -9.52
C VAL A 162 -1.86 22.82 -10.35
N GLN A 163 -1.55 22.42 -11.58
CA GLN A 163 -0.94 23.30 -12.56
C GLN A 163 -2.03 24.03 -13.34
N VAL A 164 -1.91 25.35 -13.44
CA VAL A 164 -2.84 26.17 -14.20
C VAL A 164 -2.20 26.53 -15.54
N ASP A 165 -2.80 26.02 -16.60
CA ASP A 165 -2.28 26.10 -17.96
C ASP A 165 -3.11 27.08 -18.82
N PRO A 166 -2.49 27.82 -19.75
CA PRO A 166 -3.20 28.73 -20.64
C PRO A 166 -4.14 27.97 -21.60
N PRO A 167 -5.20 28.62 -22.12
CA PRO A 167 -6.14 27.98 -23.04
C PRO A 167 -5.48 27.34 -24.26
N GLY A 168 -5.90 26.11 -24.59
CA GLY A 168 -5.41 25.36 -25.74
C GLY A 168 -4.02 24.74 -25.58
N SER A 169 -3.41 24.81 -24.39
CA SER A 169 -2.09 24.20 -24.12
C SER A 169 -2.18 22.77 -23.58
N LEU A 170 -3.36 22.33 -23.15
CA LEU A 170 -3.59 20.93 -22.77
C LEU A 170 -3.76 20.08 -24.03
N VAL A 171 -2.63 19.55 -24.53
CA VAL A 171 -2.67 18.50 -25.55
C VAL A 171 -3.33 17.28 -24.92
N LYS A 172 -4.53 16.91 -25.38
CA LYS A 172 -5.19 15.66 -24.96
C LYS A 172 -4.19 14.53 -25.08
N ALA A 173 -3.75 13.99 -23.95
CA ALA A 173 -2.86 12.84 -23.93
C ALA A 173 -3.55 11.71 -24.70
N GLU A 174 -3.04 11.40 -25.90
CA GLU A 174 -3.42 10.22 -26.64
C GLU A 174 -3.08 9.00 -25.78
N GLY A 175 -4.10 8.41 -25.17
CA GLY A 175 -4.12 7.03 -24.69
C GLY A 175 -2.90 6.57 -23.90
N SER A 176 -2.75 6.99 -22.65
CA SER A 176 -2.03 6.18 -21.66
C SER A 176 -2.94 5.03 -21.21
N ASN A 177 -2.94 3.95 -22.00
CA ASN A 177 -3.36 2.61 -21.57
C ASN A 177 -2.12 1.89 -21.04
N THR A 178 -1.69 2.20 -19.83
CA THR A 178 -0.75 1.36 -19.05
C THR A 178 -1.10 1.45 -17.58
#